data_AF-E2BC01-F1
#
_entry.id   AF-E2BC01-F1
#
_cell.length_a   1.000
_cell.length_b   1.000
_cell.length_c   1.000
_cell.angle_alpha   90.00
_cell.angle_beta   90.00
_cell.angle_gamma   90.00
#
_symmetry.space_group_name_H-M   'P 1'
#
loop_
_entity.id
_entity.type
_entity.pdbx_description
1 polymer ?
#
loop_
_entity_poly.entity_id
_entity_poly.type
_entity_poly.pdbx_seq_one_letter_code
_entity_poly.pdbx_strand_id
1 'polypeptide(L)' 'GDENKNIKQNRKKLIKYYLKDTLGISVDVVKQGAGNSNTGNTARRFFAEPQVVAKICRLDKRLV' A
#
# COMPACT_ATOMS: atom_id res chain seq x y z
N GLY A 1 -18.42 -12.09 8.69
CA GLY A 1 -19.29 -11.02 9.21
C GLY A 1 -18.75 -9.66 8.83
N ASP A 2 -19.59 -8.63 8.93
CA ASP A 2 -19.26 -7.26 8.53
C ASP A 2 -18.11 -6.63 9.35
N GLU A 3 -17.85 -7.13 10.56
CA GLU A 3 -16.69 -6.76 11.37
C GLU A 3 -15.35 -7.01 10.66
N ASN A 4 -15.19 -8.18 10.03
CA ASN A 4 -13.97 -8.51 9.27
C ASN A 4 -13.79 -7.59 8.06
N LYS A 5 -14.90 -7.13 7.43
CA LYS A 5 -14.84 -6.16 6.34
C LYS A 5 -14.35 -4.80 6.85
N ASN A 6 -14.85 -4.35 7.99
CA ASN A 6 -14.47 -3.07 8.61
C ASN A 6 -13.00 -3.06 9.05
N ILE A 7 -12.53 -4.13 9.71
CA ILE A 7 -11.12 -4.28 10.11
C ILE A 7 -10.21 -4.21 8.88
N LYS A 8 -10.55 -4.96 7.83
CA LYS A 8 -9.82 -4.96 6.55
C LYS A 8 -9.78 -3.56 5.92
N GLN A 9 -10.91 -2.86 5.86
CA GLN A 9 -10.99 -1.52 5.27
C GLN A 9 -10.18 -0.49 6.06
N ASN A 10 -10.25 -0.51 7.39
CA ASN A 10 -9.49 0.40 8.24
C ASN A 10 -7.99 0.16 8.12
N ARG A 11 -7.56 -1.10 8.14
CA ARG A 11 -6.15 -1.47 7.93
C ARG A 11 -5.67 -1.02 6.54
N LYS A 12 -6.49 -1.21 5.51
CA LYS A 12 -6.19 -0.80 4.13
C LYS A 12 -6.03 0.72 4.01
N LYS A 13 -6.90 1.51 4.66
CA LYS A 13 -6.77 2.98 4.70
C LYS A 13 -5.47 3.41 5.38
N LEU A 14 -5.12 2.79 6.50
CA LEU A 14 -3.90 3.11 7.26
C LEU A 14 -2.63 2.83 6.45
N ILE A 15 -2.56 1.67 5.77
CA ILE A 15 -1.44 1.32 4.90
C ILE A 15 -1.30 2.34 3.76
N LYS A 16 -2.41 2.70 3.09
CA LYS A 16 -2.40 3.70 2.01
C LYS A 16 -1.91 5.06 2.50
N TYR A 17 -2.36 5.49 3.68
CA TYR A 17 -1.92 6.74 4.29
C TYR A 17 -0.40 6.76 4.50
N TYR A 18 0.16 5.74 5.17
CA TYR A 18 1.61 5.72 5.44
C TYR A 18 2.46 5.54 4.19
N LEU A 19 2.02 4.77 3.19
CA LEU A 19 2.73 4.69 1.92
C LEU A 19 2.76 6.04 1.19
N LYS A 20 1.70 6.83 1.32
CA LYS A 20 1.65 8.17 0.74
C LYS A 20 2.49 9.16 1.53
N ASP A 21 2.41 9.13 2.85
CA ASP A 21 3.11 10.04 3.76
C ASP A 21 4.63 9.79 3.73
N THR A 22 5.05 8.52 3.89
CA THR A 22 6.47 8.16 4.00
C THR A 22 7.15 8.01 2.64
N LEU A 23 6.49 7.37 1.66
CA LEU A 23 7.08 7.05 0.36
C LEU A 23 6.53 7.91 -0.78
N GLY A 24 5.59 8.82 -0.54
CA GLY A 24 5.03 9.71 -1.56
C GLY A 24 4.15 9.02 -2.61
N ILE A 25 3.83 7.73 -2.44
CA ILE A 25 3.11 6.92 -3.45
C ILE A 25 1.66 6.68 -3.08
N SER A 26 0.79 6.68 -4.10
CA SER A 26 -0.61 6.28 -3.95
C SER A 26 -0.79 4.88 -4.51
N VAL A 27 -1.24 3.93 -3.69
CA VAL A 27 -1.47 2.53 -4.09
C VAL A 27 -2.95 2.17 -4.07
N ASP A 28 -3.33 1.24 -4.95
CA ASP A 28 -4.69 0.67 -5.02
C ASP A 28 -5.78 1.75 -5.16
N VAL A 29 -5.49 2.82 -5.90
CA VAL A 29 -6.48 3.82 -6.32
C VAL A 29 -6.92 3.46 -7.73
N VAL A 30 -8.21 3.18 -7.91
CA VAL A 30 -8.80 2.92 -9.23
C VAL A 30 -8.74 4.20 -10.05
N LYS A 31 -8.26 4.11 -11.29
CA LYS A 31 -8.31 5.22 -12.25
C LYS A 31 -9.53 5.05 -13.15
N GLN A 32 -10.27 6.13 -13.39
CA GLN A 32 -11.37 6.09 -14.36
C GLN A 32 -10.81 5.74 -15.75
N GLY A 33 -11.45 4.78 -16.42
CA GLY A 33 -11.11 4.41 -17.81
C GLY A 33 -10.13 3.25 -17.99
N ALA A 34 -9.21 2.97 -17.04
CA ALA A 34 -8.42 1.72 -17.01
C ALA A 34 -7.46 1.65 -15.80
N GLY A 35 -7.31 0.46 -15.22
CA GLY A 35 -6.24 0.10 -14.30
C GLY A 35 -6.32 0.75 -12.91
N ASN A 36 -5.15 0.91 -12.27
CA ASN A 36 -5.03 1.52 -10.95
C ASN A 36 -3.73 2.33 -10.82
N SER A 37 -3.49 2.90 -9.65
CA SER A 37 -2.31 3.71 -9.34
C SER A 37 -1.01 2.91 -9.15
N ASN A 38 -1.02 1.58 -9.31
CA ASN A 38 0.14 0.71 -9.18
C ASN A 38 0.94 0.65 -10.49
N THR A 39 1.37 1.80 -11.01
CA THR A 39 2.20 1.87 -12.21
C THR A 39 3.63 1.37 -11.92
N GLY A 40 4.45 1.22 -12.96
CA GLY A 40 5.86 0.84 -12.79
C GLY A 40 6.65 1.80 -11.90
N ASN A 41 6.32 3.10 -11.88
CA ASN A 41 6.93 4.07 -10.96
C ASN A 41 6.55 3.78 -9.50
N THR A 42 5.28 3.47 -9.24
CA THR A 42 4.80 3.09 -7.91
C THR A 42 5.50 1.81 -7.42
N ALA A 43 5.64 0.80 -8.28
CA ALA A 43 6.34 -0.43 -7.94
C ALA A 43 7.82 -0.18 -7.59
N ARG A 44 8.56 0.59 -8.41
CA ARG A 44 9.97 0.92 -8.12
C ARG A 44 10.14 1.62 -6.78
N ARG A 45 9.30 2.62 -6.49
CA ARG A 45 9.34 3.34 -5.20
C ARG A 45 8.95 2.46 -4.02
N PHE A 46 8.03 1.53 -4.22
CA PHE A 46 7.62 0.58 -3.18
C PHE A 46 8.79 -0.37 -2.81
N PHE A 47 9.49 -0.92 -3.80
CA PHE A 47 10.61 -1.85 -3.54
C PHE A 47 11.96 -1.17 -3.28
N ALA A 48 12.07 0.15 -3.41
CA ALA A 48 13.30 0.89 -3.10
C ALA A 48 13.66 0.87 -1.61
N GLU A 49 12.66 0.79 -0.73
CA GLU A 49 12.83 0.85 0.73
C GLU A 49 12.11 -0.33 1.41
N PRO A 50 12.58 -1.58 1.22
CA PRO A 50 11.86 -2.79 1.64
C PRO A 50 11.65 -2.86 3.17
N GLN A 51 12.57 -2.27 3.95
CA GLN A 51 12.42 -2.19 5.41
C GLN A 51 11.24 -1.30 5.84
N VAL A 52 11.09 -0.15 5.20
CA VAL A 52 10.01 0.81 5.46
C VAL A 52 8.67 0.18 5.08
N VAL A 53 8.61 -0.45 3.91
CA VAL A 53 7.41 -1.15 3.43
C VAL A 53 7.04 -2.32 4.35
N ALA A 54 8.00 -3.15 4.74
CA ALA A 54 7.77 -4.26 5.67
C ALA A 54 7.15 -3.76 6.98
N LYS A 55 7.67 -2.66 7.53
CA LYS A 55 7.14 -2.01 8.74
C LYS A 55 5.71 -1.50 8.56
N ILE A 56 5.42 -0.79 7.47
CA ILE A 56 4.08 -0.24 7.18
C ILE A 56 3.07 -1.39 7.00
N CYS A 57 3.42 -2.37 6.18
CA CYS A 57 2.56 -3.50 5.85
C CYS A 57 2.44 -4.52 6.98
N ARG A 58 3.35 -4.49 7.98
CA ARG A 58 3.52 -5.54 9.01
C ARG A 58 3.83 -6.90 8.39
N LEU A 59 4.78 -6.91 7.47
CA LEU A 59 5.31 -8.11 6.81
C LEU A 59 6.73 -8.40 7.30
N ASP A 60 7.16 -9.65 7.20
CA ASP A 60 8.58 -9.98 7.32
C ASP A 60 9.34 -9.30 6.18
N LYS A 61 10.42 -8.58 6.50
CA LYS A 61 11.24 -7.86 5.51
C LYS A 61 11.83 -8.77 4.43
N ARG A 62 11.97 -10.08 4.69
CA ARG A 62 12.46 -11.06 3.71
C ARG A 62 11.42 -11.42 2.64
N LEU A 63 10.17 -10.99 2.82
CA LEU A 63 9.06 -11.22 1.90
C LEU A 63 8.76 -9.99 1.03
N VAL A 64 9.51 -8.91 1.19
CA VAL A 64 9.37 -7.65 0.45
C VAL A 64 10.50 -7.55 -0.56
#